data_AF-A0A645J060-F1
#
_entry.id   AF-A0A645J060-F1
#
_cell.length_a   1.000
_cell.length_b   1.000
_cell.length_c   1.000
_cell.angle_alpha   90.00
_cell.angle_beta   90.00
_cell.angle_gamma   90.00
#
_symmetry.space_group_name_H-M   'P 1'
#
loop_
_entity.id
_entity.type
_entity.pdbx_description
1 polymer ?
#
loop_
_entity_poly.entity_id
_entity_poly.type
_entity_poly.pdbx_seq_one_letter_code
_entity_poly.pdbx_strand_id
1 'polypeptide(L)'
;MLDDRFDVLYAKVSPWVNGSIWVGKMNMAAKRVRTNTEGTFPQDKVSELLATQTDQKIIDLFNRYKDNPMIEWKESIKKVAIEAGLM
;
A
#
# COMPACT_ATOMS: atom_id res chain seq x y z
N MET A 1 3.04 6.33 0.70
CA MET A 1 2.20 5.24 0.13
C MET A 1 2.69 4.98 -1.28
N LEU A 2 2.51 3.77 -1.81
CA LEU A 2 3.03 3.34 -3.11
C LEU A 2 2.64 4.23 -4.31
N ASP A 3 1.60 5.05 -4.18
CA ASP A 3 1.30 6.12 -5.12
C ASP A 3 0.62 7.26 -4.35
N ASP A 4 1.11 8.48 -4.46
CA ASP A 4 0.37 9.66 -3.97
C ASP A 4 -0.90 9.91 -4.81
N ARG A 5 -1.10 9.12 -5.88
CA ARG A 5 -2.26 9.12 -6.77
C ARG A 5 -2.94 7.76 -6.79
N PHE A 6 -3.20 7.18 -5.62
CA PHE A 6 -3.92 5.90 -5.52
C PHE A 6 -5.21 5.89 -6.33
N ASP A 7 -5.96 7.00 -6.39
CA ASP A 7 -7.22 7.06 -7.15
C ASP A 7 -6.99 6.82 -8.65
N VAL A 8 -5.89 7.36 -9.20
CA VAL A 8 -5.51 7.16 -10.61
C VAL A 8 -5.12 5.70 -10.84
N LEU A 9 -4.38 5.10 -9.92
CA LEU A 9 -4.01 3.69 -10.00
C LEU A 9 -5.25 2.80 -9.93
N TYR A 10 -6.13 3.03 -8.96
CA TYR A 10 -7.39 2.32 -8.80
C TYR A 10 -8.23 2.37 -10.08
N ALA A 11 -8.47 3.56 -10.63
CA ALA A 11 -9.26 3.73 -11.86
C ALA A 11 -8.65 3.01 -13.07
N LYS A 12 -7.32 2.88 -13.13
CA LYS A 12 -6.64 2.16 -14.21
C LYS A 12 -6.74 0.65 -14.07
N VAL A 13 -6.71 0.12 -12.85
CA VAL A 13 -6.65 -1.33 -12.61
C VAL A 13 -8.02 -1.96 -12.38
N SER A 14 -8.95 -1.23 -11.75
CA SER A 14 -10.26 -1.77 -11.38
C SER A 14 -11.06 -2.37 -12.54
N PRO A 15 -11.03 -1.83 -13.79
CA PRO A 15 -11.76 -2.44 -14.90
C PRO A 15 -11.26 -3.84 -15.29
N TRP A 16 -10.05 -4.21 -14.86
CA TRP A 16 -9.39 -5.47 -15.23
C TRP A 16 -9.38 -6.49 -14.09
N VAL A 17 -9.98 -6.16 -12.94
CA VAL A 17 -9.99 -7.02 -11.75
C VAL A 17 -11.41 -7.56 -11.54
N ASN A 18 -11.58 -8.87 -11.71
CA ASN A 18 -12.87 -9.55 -11.52
C ASN A 18 -13.19 -9.87 -10.05
N GLY A 19 -12.19 -9.82 -9.18
CA GLY A 19 -12.33 -10.06 -7.73
C GLY A 19 -11.97 -8.82 -6.94
N SER A 20 -11.16 -9.00 -5.90
CA SER A 20 -10.75 -7.91 -5.02
C SER A 20 -9.34 -7.39 -5.29
N ILE A 21 -9.15 -6.10 -5.11
CA ILE A 21 -7.86 -5.40 -5.10
C ILE A 21 -7.35 -5.37 -3.66
N TRP A 22 -6.27 -6.11 -3.40
CA TRP A 22 -5.67 -6.19 -2.08
C TRP A 22 -4.70 -5.05 -1.83
N VAL A 23 -5.01 -4.21 -0.84
CA VAL A 23 -4.20 -3.04 -0.46
C VAL A 23 -3.48 -3.29 0.86
N GLY A 24 -2.17 -3.06 0.88
CA GLY A 24 -1.32 -3.31 2.05
C GLY A 24 0.00 -2.54 2.03
N LYS A 25 0.64 -2.44 3.20
CA LYS A 25 2.02 -1.95 3.31
C LYS A 25 2.95 -2.90 2.54
N MET A 26 4.01 -2.38 1.95
CA MET A 26 5.04 -3.21 1.29
C MET A 26 5.71 -4.14 2.31
N ASN A 27 5.64 -5.45 2.08
CA ASN A 27 6.36 -6.43 2.89
C ASN A 27 7.63 -6.91 2.16
N MET A 28 8.73 -7.07 2.91
CA MET A 28 10.02 -7.58 2.43
C MET A 28 10.62 -6.80 1.25
N ALA A 29 10.28 -5.52 1.06
CA ALA A 29 10.73 -4.73 -0.10
C ALA A 29 12.26 -4.70 -0.22
N ALA A 30 12.98 -4.37 0.86
CA ALA A 30 14.44 -4.34 0.87
C ALA A 30 15.07 -5.67 0.43
N LYS A 31 14.60 -6.79 1.01
CA LYS A 31 15.08 -8.12 0.64
C LYS A 31 14.79 -8.43 -0.84
N ARG A 32 13.56 -8.17 -1.31
CA ARG A 32 13.15 -8.45 -2.70
C ARG A 32 13.92 -7.62 -3.71
N VAL A 33 14.10 -6.31 -3.44
CA VAL A 33 14.88 -5.43 -4.31
C VAL A 33 16.34 -5.89 -4.34
N ARG A 34 16.96 -6.17 -3.19
CA ARG A 34 18.34 -6.67 -3.15
C ARG A 34 18.49 -7.96 -3.96
N THR A 35 17.58 -8.93 -3.81
CA THR A 35 17.63 -10.18 -4.57
C THR A 35 17.43 -9.96 -6.07
N ASN A 36 16.42 -9.18 -6.47
CA ASN A 36 16.07 -9.00 -7.90
C ASN A 36 17.06 -8.12 -8.66
N THR A 37 17.89 -7.36 -7.95
CA THR A 37 18.87 -6.43 -8.54
C THR A 37 20.30 -6.88 -8.29
N GLU A 38 20.50 -8.07 -7.72
CA GLU A 38 21.82 -8.60 -7.35
C GLU A 38 22.60 -7.63 -6.44
N GLY A 39 21.89 -6.83 -5.64
CA GLY A 39 22.45 -5.82 -4.75
C GLY A 39 22.91 -4.53 -5.43
N THR A 40 22.71 -4.37 -6.74
CA THR A 40 23.12 -3.16 -7.47
C THR A 40 22.22 -1.96 -7.21
N PHE A 41 20.98 -2.19 -6.78
CA PHE A 41 20.03 -1.11 -6.54
C PHE A 41 20.26 -0.42 -5.18
N PRO A 42 20.23 0.93 -5.12
CA PRO A 42 20.42 1.69 -3.89
C PRO A 42 19.37 1.37 -2.81
N GLN A 43 19.79 0.78 -1.69
CA GLN A 43 18.88 0.34 -0.61
C GLN A 43 18.34 1.49 0.25
N ASP A 44 19.03 2.64 0.26
CA ASP A 44 18.56 3.90 0.82
C ASP A 44 17.27 4.35 0.13
N LYS A 45 17.16 4.22 -1.20
CA LYS A 45 15.92 4.53 -1.94
C LYS A 45 14.76 3.63 -1.57
N VAL A 46 15.02 2.36 -1.27
CA VAL A 46 13.97 1.46 -0.75
C VAL A 46 13.54 1.91 0.63
N SER A 47 14.48 2.28 1.50
CA SER A 47 14.21 2.78 2.86
C SER A 47 13.40 4.08 2.85
N GLU A 48 13.79 5.05 2.00
CA GLU A 48 13.07 6.31 1.77
C GLU A 48 11.61 6.02 1.36
N LEU A 49 11.41 5.13 0.38
CA LEU A 49 10.08 4.73 -0.08
C LEU A 49 9.23 4.08 1.01
N LEU A 50 9.83 3.17 1.80
CA LEU A 50 9.16 2.53 2.93
C LEU A 50 8.74 3.55 3.99
N ALA A 51 9.59 4.54 4.28
CA ALA A 51 9.29 5.61 5.24
C ALA A 51 8.09 6.48 4.80
N THR A 52 7.80 6.57 3.50
CA THR A 52 6.59 7.28 3.01
C THR A 52 5.27 6.57 3.34
N GLN A 53 5.28 5.33 3.81
CA GLN A 53 4.08 4.55 4.15
C GLN A 53 3.62 4.82 5.59
N THR A 54 3.49 6.11 5.90
CA THR A 54 3.04 6.64 7.19
C THR A 54 1.61 6.24 7.50
N ASP A 55 1.28 6.13 8.78
CA ASP A 55 -0.06 5.78 9.24
C ASP A 55 -1.11 6.85 8.84
N GLN A 56 -0.75 8.15 8.85
CA GLN A 56 -1.66 9.21 8.40
C GLN A 56 -2.13 9.00 6.94
N LYS A 57 -1.19 8.79 6.01
CA LYS A 57 -1.55 8.49 4.60
C LYS A 57 -2.43 7.25 4.46
N ILE A 58 -2.27 6.26 5.34
CA ILE A 58 -3.06 5.03 5.35
C ILE A 58 -4.47 5.30 5.87
N ILE A 59 -4.59 6.10 6.93
CA ILE A 59 -5.87 6.56 7.48
C ILE A 59 -6.65 7.34 6.41
N ASP A 60 -6.01 8.28 5.73
CA ASP A 60 -6.63 9.09 4.68
C ASP A 60 -7.15 8.23 3.53
N LEU A 61 -6.34 7.26 3.10
CA LEU A 61 -6.73 6.29 2.08
C LEU A 61 -7.89 5.41 2.54
N PHE A 62 -7.79 4.85 3.75
CA PHE A 62 -8.80 3.94 4.30
C PHE A 62 -10.14 4.67 4.38
N ASN A 63 -10.19 5.88 4.92
CA ASN A 63 -11.42 6.67 4.99
C ASN A 63 -12.06 6.91 3.61
N ARG A 64 -11.25 7.11 2.58
CA ARG A 64 -11.75 7.31 1.22
C ARG A 64 -12.34 6.06 0.57
N TYR A 65 -11.82 4.88 0.92
CA TYR A 65 -12.08 3.63 0.20
C TYR A 65 -12.68 2.51 1.06
N LYS A 66 -12.89 2.71 2.36
CA LYS A 66 -13.36 1.68 3.29
C LYS A 66 -14.69 1.04 2.89
N ASP A 67 -15.55 1.80 2.21
CA ASP A 67 -16.87 1.35 1.76
C ASP A 67 -16.86 0.82 0.31
N ASN A 68 -15.67 0.74 -0.33
CA ASN A 68 -15.54 0.22 -1.69
C ASN A 68 -15.48 -1.32 -1.68
N PRO A 69 -16.48 -2.02 -2.26
CA PRO A 69 -16.58 -3.48 -2.19
C PRO A 69 -15.49 -4.20 -3.02
N MET A 70 -14.80 -3.51 -3.92
CA MET A 70 -13.68 -4.10 -4.68
C MET A 70 -12.37 -4.08 -3.90
N ILE A 71 -12.26 -3.35 -2.80
CA ILE A 71 -11.00 -3.21 -2.07
C ILE A 71 -11.00 -4.10 -0.82
N GLU A 72 -9.96 -4.91 -0.72
CA GLU A 72 -9.69 -5.73 0.46
C GLU A 72 -8.44 -5.23 1.18
N TRP A 73 -8.54 -5.11 2.51
CA TRP A 73 -7.49 -4.53 3.33
C TRP A 73 -6.62 -5.63 3.94
N LYS A 74 -5.30 -5.57 3.72
CA LYS A 74 -4.37 -6.45 4.44
C LYS A 74 -4.29 -6.06 5.92
N GLU A 75 -3.88 -7.01 6.76
CA GLU A 75 -3.68 -6.83 8.21
C GLU A 75 -2.85 -5.59 8.56
N SER A 76 -1.83 -5.27 7.74
CA SER A 76 -1.00 -4.07 7.93
C SER A 76 -1.76 -2.74 7.88
N ILE A 77 -2.90 -2.71 7.17
CA ILE A 77 -3.77 -1.53 7.05
C ILE A 77 -4.86 -1.58 8.11
N LYS A 78 -5.48 -2.75 8.31
CA LYS A 78 -6.49 -2.96 9.36
C LYS A 78 -5.96 -2.56 10.74
N LYS A 79 -4.73 -2.95 11.08
CA LYS A 79 -4.09 -2.57 12.33
C LYS A 79 -4.09 -1.05 12.54
N VAL A 80 -3.68 -0.29 11.50
CA VAL A 80 -3.66 1.17 11.54
C VAL A 80 -5.08 1.74 11.67
N ALA A 81 -6.06 1.18 10.95
CA ALA A 81 -7.45 1.62 11.02
C ALA A 81 -8.07 1.38 12.41
N ILE A 82 -7.80 0.23 13.03
CA ILE A 82 -8.23 -0.11 14.39
C ILE A 82 -7.61 0.84 15.41
N GLU A 83 -6.28 1.06 15.33
CA GLU A 83 -5.57 2.00 16.22
C GLU A 83 -6.10 3.44 16.08
N ALA A 84 -6.63 3.79 14.90
CA ALA A 84 -7.27 5.08 14.62
C ALA A 84 -8.78 5.13 14.95
N GLY A 85 -9.40 4.04 15.41
CA GLY A 85 -10.83 3.97 15.73
C GLY A 85 -11.77 4.00 14.52
N LEU A 86 -11.29 3.57 13.35
CA LEU A 86 -12.03 3.56 12.08
C LEU A 86 -12.62 2.19 11.71
N MET A 87 -12.28 1.15 12.49
CA MET A 87 -12.71 -0.25 12.31
C MET A 87 -13.00 -0.89 13.67
#